data_AF-A0A846H3N2-F1
#
_entry.id   AF-A0A846H3N2-F1
#
_cell.length_a   1.000
_cell.length_b   1.000
_cell.length_c   1.000
_cell.angle_alpha   90.00
_cell.angle_beta   90.00
_cell.angle_gamma   90.00
#
_symmetry.space_group_name_H-M   'P 1'
#
loop_
_entity.id
_entity.type
_entity.pdbx_description
1 polymer ?
#
loop_
_entity_poly.entity_id
_entity_poly.type
_entity_poly.pdbx_seq_one_letter_code
_entity_poly.pdbx_strand_id
1 'polypeptide(L)'
;MNIIAWLILLFVVVLGTVGQLSLKYAFQGSSSAKETSNSVRDLLFSPYFWIWFISYVVVTVLWLIVLRTIPLSQAFPALGLTFALVPLASHRFLRENVVFSQWLGIAVIVAGVILVVQT
;
A
#
# COMPACT_ATOMS: atom_id res chain seq x y z
N MET A 1 20.59 15.88 1.98
CA MET A 1 19.69 14.73 1.85
C MET A 1 18.96 14.54 3.18
N ASN A 2 17.67 14.91 3.26
CA ASN A 2 16.92 14.81 4.52
C ASN A 2 16.58 13.34 4.79
N ILE A 3 17.44 12.65 5.57
CA ILE A 3 17.27 11.22 5.91
C ILE A 3 15.89 10.95 6.53
N ILE A 4 15.38 11.93 7.29
CA ILE A 4 14.06 11.89 7.94
C ILE A 4 12.94 11.79 6.90
N ALA A 5 13.01 12.52 5.79
CA ALA A 5 11.99 12.48 4.75
C ALA A 5 11.93 11.12 4.03
N TRP A 6 13.10 10.50 3.81
CA TRP A 6 13.19 9.14 3.26
C TRP A 6 12.64 8.07 4.22
N LEU A 7 12.93 8.20 5.53
CA LEU A 7 12.34 7.32 6.55
C LEU A 7 10.81 7.47 6.62
N ILE A 8 10.29 8.69 6.53
CA ILE A 8 8.85 8.94 6.46
C ILE A 8 8.24 8.30 5.21
N LEU A 9 8.92 8.41 4.06
CA LEU A 9 8.47 7.79 2.81
C LEU A 9 8.39 6.25 2.95
N LEU A 10 9.43 5.62 3.50
CA LEU A 10 9.41 4.18 3.77
C LEU A 10 8.27 3.80 4.71
N PHE A 11 8.06 4.58 5.77
CA PHE A 11 6.96 4.36 6.70
C PHE A 11 5.59 4.49 6.00
N VAL A 12 5.41 5.47 5.11
CA VAL A 12 4.21 5.63 4.28
C VAL A 12 3.95 4.40 3.41
N VAL A 13 4.99 3.86 2.76
CA VAL A 13 4.90 2.68 1.91
C VAL A 13 4.45 1.45 2.71
N VAL A 14 5.01 1.25 3.91
CA VAL A 14 4.63 0.15 4.80
C VAL A 14 3.20 0.32 5.31
N LEU A 15 2.85 1.50 5.82
CA LEU A 15 1.52 1.78 6.36
C LEU A 15 0.43 1.66 5.28
N GLY A 16 0.72 2.14 4.06
CA GLY A 16 -0.14 1.98 2.90
C GLY A 16 -0.34 0.51 2.51
N THR A 17 0.72 -0.30 2.59
CA THR A 17 0.63 -1.76 2.34
C THR A 17 -0.28 -2.44 3.37
N VAL A 18 -0.11 -2.11 4.66
CA VAL A 18 -0.98 -2.62 5.74
C VAL A 18 -2.43 -2.21 5.50
N GLY A 19 -2.68 -0.96 5.15
CA GLY A 19 -4.02 -0.48 4.83
C GLY A 19 -4.67 -1.28 3.70
N GLN A 20 -3.95 -1.47 2.59
CA GLN A 20 -4.47 -2.22 1.44
C GLN A 20 -4.79 -3.69 1.78
N LEU A 21 -3.96 -4.32 2.62
CA LEU A 21 -4.22 -5.68 3.11
C LEU A 21 -5.45 -5.73 4.01
N SER A 22 -5.57 -4.81 4.98
CA SER A 22 -6.72 -4.72 5.89
C SER A 22 -8.03 -4.54 5.14
N LEU A 23 -8.03 -3.70 4.10
CA LEU A 23 -9.20 -3.49 3.26
C LEU A 23 -9.62 -4.80 2.57
N LYS A 24 -8.65 -5.55 2.03
CA LYS A 24 -8.93 -6.82 1.37
C LYS A 24 -9.49 -7.87 2.33
N TYR A 25 -9.00 -7.91 3.58
CA TYR A 25 -9.60 -8.72 4.64
C TYR A 25 -11.04 -8.27 4.98
N ALA A 26 -11.32 -6.97 5.01
CA ALA A 26 -12.67 -6.44 5.25
C ALA A 26 -13.67 -6.95 4.18
N PHE A 27 -13.25 -6.96 2.91
CA PHE A 27 -14.06 -7.45 1.79
C PHE A 27 -14.24 -8.98 1.79
N GLN A 28 -13.22 -9.75 2.16
CA GLN A 28 -13.34 -11.22 2.27
C GLN A 28 -14.29 -11.63 3.40
N GLY A 29 -14.23 -10.96 4.55
CA GLY A 29 -15.17 -11.19 5.67
C GLY A 29 -16.63 -10.88 5.31
N SER A 30 -16.85 -9.80 4.54
CA SER A 30 -18.21 -9.44 4.07
C SER A 30 -18.75 -10.39 3.00
N SER A 31 -17.89 -11.04 2.20
CA SER A 31 -18.33 -11.93 1.12
C SER A 31 -18.85 -13.28 1.62
N SER A 32 -18.46 -13.68 2.85
CA SER A 32 -18.97 -14.91 3.47
C SER A 32 -20.33 -14.71 4.15
N ALA A 33 -20.76 -13.46 4.35
CA ALA A 33 -22.07 -13.11 4.88
C ALA A 33 -23.06 -12.94 3.72
N LYS A 34 -23.95 -13.93 3.61
CA LYS A 34 -25.15 -13.97 2.75
C LYS A 34 -25.81 -12.58 2.52
N GLU A 35 -26.19 -12.40 1.25
CA GLU A 35 -27.28 -11.56 0.74
C GLU A 35 -27.01 -10.08 0.35
N THR A 36 -27.25 -9.88 -0.94
CA THR A 36 -27.04 -8.79 -1.89
C THR A 36 -27.71 -7.42 -1.57
N SER A 37 -28.03 -7.08 -0.31
CA SER A 37 -28.69 -5.78 -0.04
C SER A 37 -28.10 -4.94 1.11
N ASN A 38 -27.37 -5.51 2.07
CA ASN A 38 -26.78 -4.75 3.20
C ASN A 38 -25.24 -4.72 3.19
N SER A 39 -24.61 -5.35 2.19
CA SER A 39 -23.17 -5.58 2.16
C SER A 39 -22.32 -4.30 2.24
N VAL A 40 -22.79 -3.16 1.73
CA VAL A 40 -22.02 -1.89 1.77
C VAL A 40 -22.07 -1.24 3.15
N ARG A 41 -23.22 -1.30 3.84
CA ARG A 41 -23.35 -0.76 5.21
C ARG A 41 -22.51 -1.58 6.19
N ASP A 42 -22.58 -2.91 6.10
CA ASP A 42 -21.82 -3.79 7.00
C ASP A 42 -20.30 -3.65 6.80
N LEU A 43 -19.87 -3.32 5.56
CA LEU A 43 -18.47 -3.03 5.27
C LEU A 43 -18.01 -1.69 5.86
N LEU A 44 -18.85 -0.66 5.81
CA LEU A 44 -18.57 0.66 6.42
C LEU A 44 -18.49 0.60 7.95
N PHE A 45 -19.21 -0.33 8.58
CA PHE A 45 -19.15 -0.55 10.03
C PHE A 45 -18.13 -1.63 10.45
N SER A 46 -17.39 -2.21 9.50
CA SER A 46 -16.35 -3.19 9.81
C SER A 46 -15.13 -2.52 10.47
N PRO A 47 -14.58 -3.07 11.57
CA PRO A 47 -13.37 -2.53 12.21
C PRO A 47 -12.17 -2.49 11.25
N TYR A 48 -12.11 -3.39 10.28
CA TYR A 48 -11.05 -3.44 9.27
C TYR A 48 -11.13 -2.28 8.26
N PHE A 49 -12.33 -1.79 7.95
CA PHE A 49 -12.52 -0.60 7.12
C PHE A 49 -11.99 0.65 7.82
N TRP A 50 -12.24 0.78 9.12
CA TRP A 50 -11.73 1.90 9.92
C TRP A 50 -10.20 1.88 10.03
N ILE A 51 -9.59 0.71 10.18
CA ILE A 51 -8.12 0.56 10.16
C ILE A 51 -7.55 1.03 8.81
N TRP A 52 -8.18 0.61 7.70
CA TRP A 52 -7.80 1.10 6.37
C TRP A 52 -7.97 2.63 6.26
N PHE A 53 -9.11 3.17 6.70
CA PHE A 53 -9.43 4.59 6.58
C PHE A 53 -8.47 5.46 7.39
N ILE A 54 -8.19 5.10 8.64
CA ILE A 54 -7.23 5.82 9.49
C ILE A 54 -5.83 5.74 8.88
N SER A 55 -5.42 4.54 8.43
CA SER A 55 -4.14 4.35 7.76
C SER A 55 -4.02 5.23 6.51
N TYR A 56 -5.09 5.32 5.71
CA TYR A 56 -5.14 6.15 4.50
C TYR A 56 -5.02 7.65 4.79
N VAL A 57 -5.71 8.14 5.83
CA VAL A 57 -5.60 9.53 6.27
C VAL A 57 -4.18 9.84 6.74
N VAL A 58 -3.59 8.97 7.57
CA VAL A 58 -2.22 9.13 8.08
C VAL A 58 -1.20 9.11 6.94
N VAL A 59 -1.32 8.17 6.01
CA VAL A 59 -0.49 8.07 4.80
C VAL A 59 -0.56 9.36 3.99
N THR A 60 -1.76 9.89 3.78
CA THR A 60 -1.95 11.12 3.00
C THR A 60 -1.26 12.32 3.66
N VAL A 61 -1.38 12.47 4.97
CA VAL A 61 -0.72 13.56 5.71
C VAL A 61 0.80 13.43 5.64
N LEU A 62 1.34 12.22 5.88
CA LEU A 62 2.77 11.96 5.79
C LEU A 62 3.29 12.19 4.37
N TRP A 63 2.52 11.81 3.35
CA TRP A 63 2.86 12.02 1.95
C TRP A 63 3.00 13.51 1.61
N LEU A 64 2.08 14.35 2.10
CA LEU A 64 2.18 15.80 1.93
C LEU A 64 3.45 16.38 2.57
N ILE A 65 3.87 15.85 3.73
CA ILE A 65 5.12 16.26 4.40
C ILE A 65 6.34 15.86 3.56
N VAL A 66 6.34 14.65 2.99
CA VAL A 66 7.42 14.18 2.11
C VAL A 66 7.52 15.06 0.87
N LEU A 67 6.41 15.38 0.22
CA LEU A 67 6.37 16.22 -0.99
C LEU A 67 6.86 17.65 -0.76
N ARG A 68 6.76 18.16 0.46
CA ARG A 68 7.32 19.47 0.82
C ARG A 68 8.86 19.46 0.87
N THR A 69 9.46 18.28 1.02
CA THR A 69 10.89 18.11 1.35
C THR A 69 11.68 17.46 0.22
N ILE A 70 11.05 16.61 -0.59
CA ILE A 70 11.65 15.86 -1.69
C ILE A 70 10.95 16.27 -2.99
N PRO A 71 11.68 16.53 -4.10
CA PRO A 71 11.06 16.80 -5.38
C PRO A 71 10.18 15.64 -5.83
N LEU A 72 9.02 15.98 -6.41
CA LEU A 72 8.02 15.01 -6.86
C LEU A 72 8.64 13.94 -7.78
N SER A 73 9.61 14.33 -8.62
CA SER A 73 10.33 13.43 -9.55
C SER A 73 11.09 12.29 -8.89
N GLN A 74 11.54 12.45 -7.64
CA GLN A 74 12.22 11.40 -6.87
C GLN A 74 11.27 10.68 -5.91
N ALA A 75 10.29 11.39 -5.34
CA ALA A 75 9.35 10.82 -4.38
C ALA A 75 8.35 9.84 -5.03
N PHE A 76 7.84 10.14 -6.22
CA PHE A 76 6.86 9.29 -6.92
C PHE A 76 7.41 7.91 -7.31
N PRO A 77 8.62 7.78 -7.88
CA PRO A 77 9.27 6.50 -8.11
C PRO A 77 9.43 5.70 -6.81
N ALA A 78 9.84 6.35 -5.72
CA ALA A 78 9.97 5.67 -4.42
C ALA A 78 8.62 5.14 -3.89
N LEU A 79 7.50 5.82 -4.16
CA LEU A 79 6.17 5.26 -3.88
C LEU A 79 5.87 3.99 -4.69
N GLY A 80 6.45 3.85 -5.90
CA GLY A 80 6.31 2.67 -6.74
C GLY A 80 6.74 1.37 -6.06
N LEU A 81 7.57 1.43 -5.02
CA LEU A 81 7.90 0.28 -4.16
C LEU A 81 6.66 -0.33 -3.49
N THR A 82 5.57 0.43 -3.29
CA THR A 82 4.29 -0.13 -2.84
C THR A 82 3.77 -1.20 -3.79
N PHE A 83 3.95 -1.05 -5.10
CA PHE A 83 3.54 -2.04 -6.09
C PHE A 83 4.38 -3.32 -6.02
N ALA A 84 5.58 -3.27 -5.44
CA ALA A 84 6.39 -4.45 -5.13
C ALA A 84 6.01 -5.08 -3.78
N LEU A 85 5.81 -4.24 -2.75
CA LEU A 85 5.56 -4.69 -1.39
C LEU A 85 4.15 -5.24 -1.17
N VAL A 86 3.13 -4.68 -1.82
CA VAL A 86 1.75 -5.13 -1.68
C VAL A 86 1.56 -6.58 -2.15
N PRO A 87 1.99 -6.98 -3.36
CA PRO A 87 1.93 -8.39 -3.78
C PRO A 87 2.74 -9.31 -2.86
N LEU A 88 3.92 -8.86 -2.42
CA LEU A 88 4.79 -9.63 -1.52
C LEU A 88 4.10 -9.92 -0.18
N ALA A 89 3.50 -8.89 0.40
CA ALA A 89 2.77 -8.99 1.65
C ALA A 89 1.44 -9.75 1.45
N SER A 90 0.75 -9.58 0.32
CA SER A 90 -0.47 -10.33 0.00
C SER A 90 -0.18 -11.83 -0.14
N HIS A 91 0.92 -12.19 -0.81
CA HIS A 91 1.37 -13.57 -0.90
C HIS A 91 1.63 -14.17 0.49
N ARG A 92 2.25 -13.40 1.40
CA ARG A 92 2.59 -13.90 2.74
C ARG A 92 1.40 -13.98 3.69
N PHE A 93 0.54 -12.97 3.71
CA PHE A 93 -0.58 -12.84 4.66
C PHE A 93 -1.87 -13.46 4.12
N LEU A 94 -2.25 -13.16 2.88
CA LEU A 94 -3.48 -13.66 2.26
C LEU A 94 -3.29 -15.00 1.53
N ARG A 95 -2.04 -15.51 1.44
CA ARG A 95 -1.70 -16.75 0.73
C ARG A 95 -2.14 -16.75 -0.73
N GLU A 96 -2.20 -15.56 -1.34
CA GLU A 96 -2.55 -15.45 -2.76
C GLU A 96 -1.44 -16.01 -3.64
N ASN A 97 -1.83 -16.71 -4.71
CA ASN A 97 -0.86 -17.31 -5.62
C ASN A 97 -0.33 -16.24 -6.58
N VAL A 98 0.93 -15.85 -6.41
CA VAL A 98 1.61 -14.86 -7.26
C VAL A 98 2.34 -15.59 -8.37
N VAL A 99 1.92 -15.36 -9.61
CA VAL A 99 2.46 -16.04 -10.80
C VAL A 99 3.88 -15.54 -11.09
N PHE A 100 4.73 -16.40 -11.68
CA PHE A 100 6.14 -16.06 -11.98
C PHE A 100 6.31 -14.76 -12.80
N SER A 101 5.40 -14.47 -13.72
CA SER A 101 5.42 -13.21 -14.49
C SER A 101 5.25 -11.97 -13.62
N GLN A 102 4.47 -12.06 -12.53
CA GLN A 102 4.29 -10.95 -11.59
C GLN A 102 5.58 -10.72 -10.79
N TRP A 103 6.28 -11.78 -10.39
CA TRP A 103 7.60 -11.67 -9.75
C TRP A 103 8.63 -10.97 -10.65
N LEU A 104 8.63 -11.30 -11.95
CA LEU A 104 9.49 -10.63 -12.92
C LEU A 104 9.14 -9.14 -13.04
N GLY A 105 7.86 -8.80 -13.12
CA GLY A 105 7.39 -7.41 -13.13
C GLY A 105 7.78 -6.64 -11.87
N ILE A 106 7.67 -7.26 -10.70
CA ILE A 106 8.10 -6.68 -9.42
C ILE A 106 9.60 -6.36 -9.45
N ALA A 107 10.43 -7.26 -9.95
CA ALA A 107 11.87 -7.03 -10.07
C ALA A 107 12.18 -5.83 -10.99
N VAL A 108 11.47 -5.69 -12.12
CA VAL A 108 11.61 -4.56 -13.04
C VAL A 108 11.21 -3.24 -12.38
N ILE A 109 10.10 -3.22 -11.61
CA ILE A 109 9.67 -2.03 -10.87
C ILE A 109 10.75 -1.62 -9.87
N VAL A 110 11.24 -2.55 -9.05
CA VAL A 110 12.27 -2.28 -8.04
C VAL A 110 13.54 -1.74 -8.70
N ALA A 111 14.00 -2.34 -9.80
CA ALA A 111 15.15 -1.86 -10.56
C ALA A 111 14.93 -0.44 -11.09
N GLY A 112 13.74 -0.16 -11.66
CA GLY A 112 13.38 1.19 -12.13
C GLY A 112 13.40 2.23 -11.02
N VAL A 113 12.89 1.90 -9.83
CA VAL A 113 12.93 2.80 -8.67
C VAL A 113 14.37 3.10 -8.24
N ILE A 114 15.22 2.08 -8.14
CA ILE A 114 16.63 2.25 -7.76
C ILE A 114 17.34 3.20 -8.73
N LEU A 115 17.12 3.04 -10.04
CA LEU A 115 17.74 3.89 -11.06
C LEU A 115 17.34 5.37 -10.91
N VAL A 116 16.07 5.65 -10.62
CA VAL A 116 15.59 7.05 -10.48
C VAL A 116 16.00 7.67 -9.15
N VAL A 117 16.08 6.88 -8.08
CA VAL A 117 16.50 7.37 -6.76
C VAL A 117 18.01 7.68 -6.72
N GLN A 118 18.81 7.05 -7.57
CA GLN A 118 20.25 7.27 -7.66
C GLN A 118 20.65 8.57 -8.42
N THR A 119 19.71 9.21 -9.12
CA THR A 119 19.91 10.49 -9.84
C THR A 119 19.46 11.71 -9.04
#